data_AF-A0A7Z1R5C0-F1
#
_entry.id   AF-A0A7Z1R5C0-F1
#
_cell.length_a   1.000
_cell.length_b   1.000
_cell.length_c   1.000
_cell.angle_alpha   90.00
_cell.angle_beta   90.00
_cell.angle_gamma   90.00
#
_symmetry.space_group_name_H-M   'P 1'
#
loop_
_entity.id
_entity.type
_entity.pdbx_description
1 polymer ?
#
loop_
_entity_poly.entity_id
_entity_poly.type
_entity_poly.pdbx_seq_one_letter_code
_entity_poly.pdbx_strand_id
1 'polypeptide(L)'
;MAVIEINRNPTRHELNQFGLIWLGFLAFFGVIARFKLGEPTLALVLWVTAVVVPVVGWLIPSVMRAVFLGMSYAAWPIGFVVSHVILALVYYLVFTPVGLAMRIFGYDPMRRRFDDAASSYWIERDPAATAPKRYFRQF
;
A
#
# COMPACT_ATOMS: atom_id res chain seq x y z
N MET A 1 12.59 6.25 0.03
CA MET A 1 11.20 6.34 -0.50
C MET A 1 10.30 5.67 0.52
N ALA A 2 9.40 6.43 1.16
CA ALA A 2 8.45 5.85 2.09
C ALA A 2 7.36 5.13 1.29
N VAL A 3 7.06 3.87 1.63
CA VAL A 3 6.06 3.05 0.92
C VAL A 3 4.64 3.63 1.04
N ILE A 4 4.42 4.57 1.98
CA ILE A 4 3.14 5.24 2.21
C ILE A 4 3.39 6.73 2.46
N GLU A 5 2.90 7.58 1.54
CA GLU A 5 2.89 9.03 1.70
C GLU A 5 1.55 9.47 2.30
N ILE A 6 1.61 10.11 3.48
CA ILE A 6 0.42 10.71 4.10
C ILE A 6 0.17 12.07 3.44
N ASN A 7 -1.01 12.26 2.85
CA ASN A 7 -1.40 13.56 2.29
C ASN A 7 -1.55 14.61 3.41
N ARG A 8 -0.58 15.52 3.53
CA ARG A 8 -0.55 16.57 4.57
C ARG A 8 -1.44 17.78 4.25
N ASN A 9 -1.81 17.95 2.98
CA ASN A 9 -2.61 19.05 2.47
C ASN A 9 -3.82 18.51 1.68
N PRO A 10 -4.76 17.83 2.36
CA PRO A 10 -5.94 17.30 1.69
C PRO A 10 -6.79 18.44 1.13
N THR A 11 -7.33 18.20 -0.07
CA THR A 11 -8.30 19.06 -0.72
C THR A 11 -9.62 19.07 0.05
N ARG A 12 -10.45 20.11 -0.14
CA ARG A 12 -11.78 20.17 0.49
C ARG A 12 -12.66 18.97 0.14
N HIS A 13 -12.54 18.45 -1.08
CA HIS A 13 -13.29 17.28 -1.51
C HIS A 13 -12.90 16.02 -0.70
N GLU A 14 -11.60 15.78 -0.50
CA GLU A 14 -11.10 14.65 0.30
C GLU A 14 -11.56 14.76 1.77
N LEU A 15 -11.54 15.96 2.36
CA LEU A 15 -12.04 16.18 3.72
C LEU A 15 -13.55 15.91 3.83
N ASN A 16 -14.33 16.26 2.82
CA ASN A 16 -15.77 16.00 2.79
C ASN A 16 -16.06 14.50 2.65
N GLN A 17 -15.35 13.81 1.75
CA GLN A 17 -15.44 12.35 1.62
C GLN A 17 -15.08 11.64 2.92
N PHE A 18 -14.01 12.10 3.57
CA PHE A 18 -13.60 11.58 4.86
C PHE A 18 -14.68 11.75 5.94
N GLY A 19 -15.31 12.93 6.01
CA GLY A 19 -16.43 13.19 6.92
C GLY A 19 -17.63 12.25 6.68
N LEU A 20 -17.96 11.96 5.43
CA LEU A 20 -19.02 11.01 5.08
C LEU A 20 -18.67 9.57 5.48
N ILE A 21 -17.43 9.15 5.23
CA ILE A 21 -16.94 7.82 5.61
C ILE A 21 -16.95 7.68 7.14
N TRP A 22 -16.46 8.69 7.85
CA TRP A 22 -16.48 8.75 9.32
C TRP A 22 -17.90 8.64 9.89
N LEU A 23 -18.84 9.40 9.32
CA LEU A 23 -20.25 9.36 9.71
C LEU A 23 -20.81 7.95 9.55
N GLY A 24 -20.66 7.35 8.36
CA GLY A 24 -21.18 6.01 8.07
C GLY A 24 -20.55 4.95 8.97
N PHE A 25 -19.23 5.01 9.16
CA PHE A 25 -18.48 4.08 9.98
C PHE A 25 -18.92 4.11 11.45
N LEU A 26 -18.93 5.28 12.08
CA LEU A 26 -19.33 5.39 13.49
C LEU A 26 -20.83 5.14 13.70
N ALA A 27 -21.68 5.53 12.75
CA ALA A 27 -23.10 5.19 12.80
C ALA A 27 -23.32 3.67 12.82
N PHE A 28 -22.63 2.95 11.92
CA PHE A 28 -22.66 1.48 11.84
C PHE A 28 -22.18 0.82 13.13
N PHE A 29 -21.03 1.26 13.67
CA PHE A 29 -20.53 0.73 14.95
C PHE A 29 -21.42 1.09 16.14
N GLY A 30 -22.08 2.24 16.14
CA GLY A 30 -23.06 2.62 17.17
C GLY A 30 -24.29 1.71 17.14
N VAL A 31 -24.77 1.31 15.96
CA VAL A 31 -25.84 0.30 15.81
C VAL A 31 -25.40 -1.03 16.41
N ILE A 32 -24.19 -1.52 16.08
CA ILE A 32 -23.65 -2.76 16.66
C ILE A 32 -23.54 -2.64 18.19
N ALA A 33 -23.06 -1.51 18.71
CA ALA A 33 -22.96 -1.29 20.15
C ALA A 33 -24.33 -1.35 20.84
N ARG A 34 -25.37 -0.78 20.23
CA ARG A 34 -26.73 -0.79 20.79
C ARG A 34 -27.35 -2.19 20.76
N PHE A 35 -27.27 -2.88 19.63
CA PHE A 35 -28.00 -4.13 19.40
C PHE A 35 -27.24 -5.39 19.81
N LYS A 36 -25.90 -5.39 19.72
CA LYS A 36 -25.08 -6.57 19.98
C LYS A 36 -24.38 -6.51 21.35
N LEU A 37 -23.93 -5.33 21.77
CA LEU A 37 -23.24 -5.16 23.05
C LEU A 37 -24.19 -4.75 24.18
N GLY A 38 -25.40 -4.26 23.86
CA GLY A 38 -26.37 -3.86 24.86
C GLY A 38 -25.99 -2.59 25.64
N GLU A 39 -25.00 -1.83 25.15
CA GLU A 39 -24.43 -0.65 25.80
C GLU A 39 -25.00 0.63 25.19
N PRO A 40 -26.13 1.16 25.71
CA PRO A 40 -26.80 2.32 25.12
C PRO A 40 -25.97 3.60 25.23
N THR A 41 -25.17 3.74 26.30
CA THR A 41 -24.30 4.90 26.51
C THR A 41 -23.22 4.98 25.44
N LEU A 42 -22.55 3.85 25.16
CA LEU A 42 -21.53 3.77 24.11
C LEU A 42 -22.13 4.07 22.73
N ALA A 43 -23.30 3.50 22.42
CA ALA A 43 -23.99 3.76 21.17
C ALA A 43 -24.33 5.25 20.99
N LEU A 44 -24.81 5.91 22.05
CA LEU A 44 -25.14 7.34 22.02
C LEU A 44 -23.88 8.19 21.79
N VAL A 45 -22.78 7.90 22.48
CA VAL A 45 -21.50 8.60 22.27
C VAL A 45 -21.02 8.42 20.82
N LEU A 46 -21.08 7.21 20.28
CA LEU A 46 -20.70 6.93 18.88
C LEU A 46 -21.58 7.68 17.88
N TRP A 47 -22.89 7.73 18.09
CA TRP A 47 -23.80 8.46 17.20
C TRP A 47 -23.64 9.97 17.28
N VAL A 48 -23.47 10.52 18.49
CA VAL A 48 -23.21 11.96 18.67
C VAL A 48 -21.90 12.34 17.99
N THR A 49 -20.83 11.58 18.21
CA THR A 49 -19.53 11.83 17.56
C THR A 49 -19.55 11.60 16.04
N ALA A 50 -20.36 10.66 15.55
CA ALA A 50 -20.57 10.42 14.13
C ALA A 50 -21.16 11.62 13.39
N VAL A 51 -22.00 12.42 14.06
CA VAL A 51 -22.67 13.58 13.47
C VAL A 51 -21.90 14.87 13.75
N VAL A 52 -21.51 15.11 15.01
CA VAL A 52 -20.91 16.38 15.42
C VAL A 52 -19.58 16.62 14.74
N VAL A 53 -18.71 15.61 14.64
CA VAL A 53 -17.37 15.79 14.06
C VAL A 53 -17.44 16.14 12.56
N PRO A 54 -18.22 15.44 11.71
CA PRO A 54 -18.43 15.82 10.32
C PRO A 54 -19.07 17.19 10.14
N VAL A 55 -20.11 17.51 10.91
CA VAL A 55 -20.82 18.80 10.81
C VAL A 55 -19.89 19.96 11.16
N VAL A 56 -19.14 19.85 12.26
CA VAL A 56 -18.15 20.86 12.66
C VAL A 56 -17.04 20.96 11.61
N GLY A 57 -16.60 19.84 11.05
CA GLY A 57 -15.56 19.83 10.02
C GLY A 57 -16.01 20.42 8.67
N TRP A 58 -17.30 20.32 8.32
CA TRP A 58 -17.85 20.99 7.14
C TRP A 58 -17.98 22.51 7.33
N LEU A 59 -18.28 22.96 8.56
CA LEU A 59 -18.27 24.38 8.92
C LEU A 59 -16.85 24.95 9.02
N ILE A 60 -15.91 24.15 9.54
CA ILE A 60 -14.54 24.55 9.84
C ILE A 60 -13.57 23.50 9.27
N PRO A 61 -13.12 23.65 8.01
CA PRO A 61 -12.26 22.67 7.35
C PRO A 61 -10.92 22.40 8.04
N SER A 62 -10.39 23.35 8.82
CA SER A 62 -9.14 23.18 9.57
C SER A 62 -9.25 22.12 10.67
N VAL A 63 -10.41 22.00 11.31
CA VAL A 63 -10.68 20.95 12.32
C VAL A 63 -10.71 19.59 11.64
N MET A 64 -11.44 19.47 10.53
CA MET A 64 -11.47 18.21 9.77
C MET A 64 -10.09 17.79 9.29
N ARG A 65 -9.26 18.76 8.87
CA ARG A 65 -7.87 18.50 8.48
C ARG A 65 -7.04 17.94 9.64
N ALA A 66 -7.14 18.51 10.85
CA ALA A 66 -6.41 18.01 12.01
C ALA A 66 -6.83 16.57 12.36
N VAL A 67 -8.14 16.31 12.34
CA VAL A 67 -8.72 14.98 12.58
C VAL A 67 -8.26 13.97 11.51
N PHE A 68 -8.31 14.35 10.23
CA PHE A 68 -7.84 13.54 9.10
C PHE A 68 -6.36 13.17 9.26
N LEU A 69 -5.51 14.14 9.59
CA LEU A 69 -4.08 13.90 9.78
C LEU A 69 -3.82 12.98 10.98
N GLY A 70 -4.45 13.27 12.13
CA GLY A 70 -4.31 12.45 13.33
C GLY A 70 -4.67 10.99 13.07
N MET A 71 -5.78 10.73 12.39
CA MET A 71 -6.16 9.37 12.00
C MET A 71 -5.25 8.76 10.94
N SER A 72 -4.81 9.53 9.95
CA SER A 72 -3.87 9.03 8.95
C SER A 72 -2.56 8.57 9.58
N TYR A 73 -2.06 9.31 10.58
CA TYR A 73 -0.91 8.89 11.37
C TYR A 73 -1.21 7.65 12.22
N ALA A 74 -2.39 7.57 12.85
CA ALA A 74 -2.79 6.39 13.62
C ALA A 74 -2.93 5.13 12.75
N ALA A 75 -3.38 5.28 11.50
CA ALA A 75 -3.55 4.18 10.55
C ALA A 75 -2.25 3.81 9.82
N TRP A 76 -1.21 4.65 9.88
CA TRP A 76 0.05 4.42 9.16
C TRP A 76 0.72 3.07 9.48
N PRO A 77 0.83 2.61 10.75
CA PRO A 77 1.41 1.29 11.05
C PRO A 77 0.65 0.14 10.39
N ILE A 78 -0.68 0.25 10.27
CA ILE A 78 -1.51 -0.76 9.61
C ILE A 78 -1.11 -0.86 8.13
N GLY A 79 -1.03 0.29 7.45
CA GLY A 79 -0.60 0.33 6.06
C GLY A 79 0.81 -0.24 5.87
N PHE A 80 1.74 0.07 6.77
CA PHE A 80 3.10 -0.48 6.75
C PHE A 80 3.08 -2.01 6.83
N VAL A 81 2.37 -2.58 7.80
CA VAL A 81 2.26 -4.03 7.96
C VAL A 81 1.61 -4.67 6.75
N VAL A 82 0.49 -4.14 6.27
CA VAL A 82 -0.22 -4.67 5.09
C VAL A 82 0.69 -4.67 3.86
N SER A 83 1.44 -3.60 3.64
CA SER A 83 2.38 -3.50 2.50
C SER A 83 3.45 -4.59 2.56
N HIS A 84 4.02 -4.85 3.75
CA HIS A 84 5.02 -5.90 3.94
C HIS A 84 4.42 -7.30 3.82
N VAL A 85 3.22 -7.51 4.35
CA VAL A 85 2.51 -8.79 4.25
C VAL A 85 2.19 -9.10 2.79
N ILE A 86 1.67 -8.13 2.03
CA ILE A 86 1.39 -8.32 0.60
C ILE A 86 2.68 -8.64 -0.16
N LEU A 87 3.76 -7.89 0.09
CA LEU A 87 5.06 -8.15 -0.52
C LEU A 87 5.57 -9.56 -0.20
N ALA A 88 5.50 -9.97 1.07
CA ALA A 88 5.89 -11.30 1.52
C ALA A 88 5.05 -12.39 0.84
N LEU A 89 3.72 -12.22 0.77
CA LEU A 89 2.83 -13.15 0.11
C LEU A 89 3.18 -13.30 -1.37
N VAL A 90 3.36 -12.19 -2.11
CA VAL A 90 3.75 -12.24 -3.52
C VAL A 90 5.11 -12.93 -3.68
N TYR A 91 6.09 -12.59 -2.85
CA TYR A 91 7.42 -13.19 -2.91
C TYR A 91 7.40 -14.69 -2.64
N TYR A 92 6.75 -15.13 -1.57
CA TYR A 92 6.78 -16.52 -1.15
C TYR A 92 5.76 -17.41 -1.86
N LEU A 93 4.62 -16.88 -2.31
CA LEU A 93 3.58 -17.66 -2.99
C LEU A 93 3.68 -17.61 -4.52
N VAL A 94 4.33 -16.60 -5.08
CA VAL A 94 4.46 -16.46 -6.54
C VAL A 94 5.91 -16.62 -6.97
N PHE A 95 6.81 -15.72 -6.54
CA PHE A 95 8.19 -15.74 -7.05
C PHE A 95 8.98 -16.96 -6.59
N THR A 96 8.86 -17.34 -5.32
CA THR A 96 9.56 -18.50 -4.76
C THR A 96 9.20 -19.82 -5.43
N PRO A 97 7.91 -20.20 -5.61
CA PRO A 97 7.57 -21.43 -6.31
C PRO A 97 7.92 -21.38 -7.79
N VAL A 98 7.82 -20.23 -8.45
CA VAL A 98 8.30 -20.08 -9.85
C VAL A 98 9.80 -20.34 -9.93
N GLY A 99 10.59 -19.74 -9.04
CA GLY A 99 12.03 -19.97 -8.96
C GLY A 99 12.39 -21.42 -8.61
N LEU A 100 11.62 -22.05 -7.73
CA LEU A 100 11.78 -23.47 -7.39
C LEU A 100 11.46 -24.37 -8.59
N ALA A 101 10.37 -24.10 -9.31
CA ALA A 101 10.00 -24.82 -10.53
C ALA A 101 11.12 -24.70 -11.58
N MET A 102 11.63 -23.49 -11.83
CA MET A 102 12.77 -23.28 -12.73
C MET A 102 13.99 -24.11 -12.30
N ARG A 103 14.28 -24.16 -11.00
CA ARG A 103 15.40 -24.95 -10.46
C ARG A 103 15.20 -26.46 -10.67
N ILE A 104 13.99 -26.97 -10.45
CA ILE A 104 13.63 -28.39 -10.64
C ILE A 104 13.71 -28.77 -12.13
N PHE A 105 13.19 -27.93 -13.03
CA PHE A 105 13.26 -28.16 -14.47
C PHE A 105 14.64 -27.84 -15.08
N GLY A 106 15.62 -27.45 -14.28
CA GLY A 106 16.98 -27.14 -14.72
C GLY A 106 17.12 -25.87 -15.56
N TYR A 107 16.09 -25.03 -15.59
CA TYR A 107 16.11 -23.76 -16.31
C TYR A 107 16.90 -22.71 -15.52
N ASP A 108 18.07 -22.33 -16.04
CA ASP A 108 18.93 -21.30 -15.44
C ASP A 108 19.14 -20.12 -16.39
N PRO A 109 18.16 -19.19 -16.47
CA PRO A 109 18.21 -18.07 -17.42
C PRO A 109 19.37 -17.11 -17.13
N MET A 110 19.84 -17.06 -15.89
CA MET A 110 20.94 -16.19 -15.47
C MET A 110 22.31 -16.88 -15.54
N ARG A 111 22.39 -18.12 -16.05
CA ARG A 111 23.65 -18.90 -16.15
C ARG A 111 24.49 -18.84 -14.87
N ARG A 112 23.83 -19.04 -13.73
CA ARG A 112 24.43 -18.95 -12.39
C ARG A 112 25.20 -20.20 -11.98
N ARG A 113 24.98 -21.33 -12.67
CA ARG A 113 25.77 -22.55 -12.46
C ARG A 113 27.22 -22.30 -12.90
N PHE A 114 28.16 -22.63 -12.03
CA PHE A 114 29.57 -22.68 -12.37
C PHE A 114 29.81 -23.83 -13.36
N ASP A 115 30.51 -23.52 -14.44
CA ASP A 115 31.03 -24.43 -15.44
C ASP A 115 32.56 -24.48 -15.30
N ASP A 116 33.06 -25.55 -14.69
CA ASP A 116 34.49 -25.73 -14.44
C ASP A 116 35.29 -25.99 -15.73
N ALA A 117 34.62 -26.29 -16.84
CA ALA A 117 35.23 -26.46 -18.15
C ALA A 117 35.28 -25.16 -18.96
N ALA A 118 34.65 -24.08 -18.48
CA ALA A 118 34.65 -22.79 -19.16
C ALA A 118 36.02 -22.10 -19.01
N SER A 119 36.63 -21.72 -20.14
CA SER A 119 37.87 -20.94 -20.18
C SER A 119 37.68 -19.50 -19.65
N SER A 120 36.47 -18.96 -19.76
CA SER A 120 36.08 -17.66 -19.21
C SER A 120 34.55 -17.56 -19.16
N TYR A 121 34.02 -16.94 -18.10
CA TYR A 121 32.59 -16.59 -18.01
C TYR A 121 32.23 -15.28 -18.73
N TRP A 122 33.22 -14.64 -19.37
CA TRP A 122 33.01 -13.40 -20.10
C TRP A 122 32.09 -13.63 -21.29
N ILE A 123 30.94 -12.94 -21.31
CA ILE A 123 30.03 -12.94 -22.45
C ILE A 123 30.55 -11.89 -23.43
N GLU A 124 31.21 -12.36 -24.48
CA GLU A 124 31.72 -11.51 -25.55
C GLU A 124 30.55 -10.81 -26.25
N ARG A 125 30.59 -9.47 -26.28
CA ARG A 125 29.55 -8.66 -26.92
C ARG A 125 29.99 -8.32 -28.33
N ASP A 126 29.08 -8.48 -29.27
CA ASP A 126 29.30 -8.08 -30.66
C ASP A 126 29.64 -6.57 -30.74
N PRO A 127 30.83 -6.20 -31.25
CA PRO A 127 31.22 -4.79 -31.40
C PRO A 127 30.28 -4.01 -32.31
N ALA A 128 29.70 -4.65 -33.32
CA ALA A 128 28.72 -4.01 -34.22
C ALA A 128 27.40 -3.72 -33.49
N ALA A 129 27.02 -4.60 -32.56
CA ALA A 129 25.84 -4.42 -31.72
C ALA A 129 26.00 -3.30 -30.67
N THR A 130 27.24 -2.96 -30.30
CA THR A 130 27.58 -1.99 -29.24
C THR A 130 28.14 -0.67 -29.79
N ALA A 131 28.10 -0.49 -31.12
CA ALA A 131 28.61 0.70 -31.78
C ALA A 131 27.88 1.97 -31.28
N PRO A 132 28.61 3.07 -30.98
CA PRO A 132 28.01 4.30 -30.44
C PRO A 132 26.87 4.87 -31.30
N LYS A 133 26.93 4.66 -32.62
CA LYS A 133 25.88 5.06 -33.56
C LYS A 133 24.53 4.38 -33.31
N ARG A 134 24.51 3.20 -32.70
CA ARG A 134 23.29 2.44 -32.43
C ARG A 134 22.49 2.99 -31.24
N TYR A 135 23.11 3.74 -30.31
CA TYR A 135 22.39 4.45 -29.25
C TYR A 135 21.37 5.45 -29.80
N PHE A 136 21.59 5.98 -31.00
CA PHE A 136 20.66 6.88 -31.68
C PHE A 136 19.52 6.16 -32.41
N ARG A 137 19.46 4.82 -32.38
CA ARG A 137 18.42 3.98 -33.00
C ARG A 137 17.96 2.91 -32.01
N GLN A 138 17.20 3.34 -31.01
CA GLN A 138 16.73 2.48 -29.91
C GLN A 138 15.45 1.69 -30.23
N PHE A 139 14.80 1.96 -31.36
CA PHE A 139 13.58 1.29 -31.82
C PHE A 139 13.77 0.77 -33.25
#